data_AF-A0A847AY46-F1
#
_entry.id   AF-A0A847AY46-F1
#
_cell.length_a   1.000
_cell.length_b   1.000
_cell.length_c   1.000
_cell.angle_alpha   90.00
_cell.angle_beta   90.00
_cell.angle_gamma   90.00
#
_symmetry.space_group_name_H-M   'P 1'
#
loop_
_entity.id
_entity.type
_entity.pdbx_description
1 polymer ?
#
loop_
_entity_poly.entity_id
_entity_poly.type
_entity_poly.pdbx_seq_one_letter_code
_entity_poly.pdbx_strand_id
1 'polypeptide(L)'
;HGDGEVKTDKSGNIRLKDIGLFLKKEIESYFIGQGLNINIKYFEPSYMIRGIPANAADSLYCVHLAQNAVHAAISGRTDMLISRWNAHYVHVPISMTVKGSKKVSPAGRLWRTVMEATGQPYSFFVPKSKV
;
A
#
# COMPACT_ATOMS: atom_id res chain seq x y z
N HIS A 1 17.22 17.04 6.71
CA HIS A 1 16.96 17.05 5.26
C HIS A 1 15.47 17.22 5.02
N GLY A 2 14.95 18.44 5.15
CA GLY A 2 13.52 18.71 5.06
C GLY A 2 13.26 20.16 4.77
N ASP A 3 13.46 20.56 3.51
CA ASP A 3 12.98 21.82 2.93
C ASP A 3 12.85 21.61 1.42
N GLY A 4 11.88 20.79 1.03
CA GLY A 4 11.50 20.65 -0.38
C GLY A 4 10.01 20.93 -0.48
N GLU A 5 9.63 21.85 -1.36
CA GLU A 5 8.23 22.19 -1.62
C GLU A 5 7.39 20.93 -1.84
N VAL A 6 6.25 20.86 -1.15
CA VAL A 6 5.27 19.80 -1.32
C VAL A 6 4.61 20.00 -2.68
N LYS A 7 4.98 19.17 -3.65
CA LYS A 7 4.37 19.19 -4.99
C LYS A 7 3.10 18.35 -5.00
N THR A 8 2.07 18.81 -5.69
CA THR A 8 0.83 18.06 -5.90
C THR A 8 0.69 17.60 -7.35
N ASP A 9 -0.18 16.62 -7.60
CA ASP A 9 -0.64 16.30 -8.95
C ASP A 9 -1.81 17.21 -9.38
N LYS A 10 -2.32 17.01 -10.60
CA LYS A 10 -3.43 17.81 -11.15
C LYS A 10 -4.76 17.62 -10.39
N SER A 11 -4.88 16.54 -9.62
CA SER A 11 -6.05 16.22 -8.80
C SER A 11 -5.89 16.69 -7.34
N GLY A 12 -4.76 17.33 -7.00
CA GLY A 12 -4.48 17.84 -5.65
C GLY A 12 -3.84 16.83 -4.71
N ASN A 13 -3.50 15.61 -5.16
CA ASN A 13 -2.82 14.63 -4.30
C ASN A 13 -1.35 15.03 -4.09
N ILE A 14 -0.84 14.84 -2.88
CA ILE A 14 0.59 15.02 -2.58
C ILE A 14 1.42 14.02 -3.39
N ARG A 15 2.41 14.53 -4.13
CA ARG A 15 3.41 13.68 -4.80
C ARG A 15 4.43 13.21 -3.78
N LEU A 16 4.39 11.92 -3.48
CA LEU A 16 5.36 11.28 -2.59
C LEU A 16 6.75 11.25 -3.27
N LYS A 17 7.80 11.38 -2.45
CA LYS A 17 9.18 11.19 -2.91
C LYS A 17 9.44 9.70 -3.15
N ASP A 18 10.38 9.40 -4.04
CA ASP A 18 10.81 8.03 -4.31
C ASP A 18 11.63 7.48 -3.13
N ILE A 19 10.98 6.68 -2.28
CA ILE A 19 11.61 6.02 -1.14
C ILE A 19 12.58 4.91 -1.58
N GLY A 20 12.35 4.28 -2.74
CA GLY A 20 13.17 3.17 -3.23
C GLY A 20 14.57 3.62 -3.62
N LEU A 21 14.67 4.69 -4.41
CA LEU A 21 15.96 5.29 -4.76
C LEU A 21 16.67 5.91 -3.55
N PHE A 22 15.90 6.49 -2.63
CA PHE A 22 16.45 6.97 -1.35
C PHE A 22 17.11 5.83 -0.57
N LEU A 23 16.38 4.73 -0.33
CA LEU A 23 16.91 3.59 0.42
C LEU A 23 18.12 2.96 -0.28
N LYS A 24 18.09 2.82 -1.60
CA LYS A 24 19.24 2.33 -2.38
C LYS A 24 20.49 3.16 -2.08
N LYS A 25 20.39 4.48 -2.17
CA LYS A 25 21.50 5.40 -1.94
C LYS A 25 22.03 5.31 -0.51
N GLU A 26 21.15 5.27 0.49
CA GLU A 26 21.55 5.18 1.90
C GLU A 26 22.25 3.86 2.22
N ILE A 27 21.74 2.74 1.68
CA ILE A 27 22.36 1.43 1.84
C ILE A 27 23.74 1.41 1.18
N GLU A 28 23.88 1.90 -0.06
CA GLU A 28 25.19 2.01 -0.73
C GLU A 28 26.17 2.84 0.08
N SER A 29 25.75 4.01 0.55
CA SER A 29 26.59 4.92 1.33
C SER A 29 27.05 4.28 2.64
N TYR A 30 26.16 3.53 3.32
CA TYR A 30 26.50 2.83 4.55
C TYR A 30 27.62 1.80 4.34
N PHE A 31 27.49 0.92 3.34
CA PHE A 31 28.48 -0.14 3.11
C PHE A 31 29.81 0.38 2.57
N ILE A 32 29.79 1.41 1.71
CA ILE A 32 31.00 2.12 1.29
C ILE A 32 31.75 2.69 2.50
N GLY A 33 31.03 3.31 3.44
CA GLY A 33 31.61 3.81 4.69
C GLY A 33 32.22 2.74 5.59
N GLN A 34 31.81 1.47 5.43
CA GLN A 34 32.42 0.31 6.10
C GLN A 34 33.56 -0.32 5.29
N GLY A 35 33.94 0.25 4.14
CA GLY A 35 34.97 -0.31 3.26
C GLY A 35 34.51 -1.55 2.47
N LEU A 36 33.20 -1.80 2.41
CA LEU A 36 32.62 -2.95 1.72
C LEU A 36 32.07 -2.54 0.35
N ASN A 37 32.53 -3.21 -0.71
CA ASN A 37 31.98 -3.03 -2.04
C ASN A 37 30.78 -3.98 -2.23
N ILE A 38 29.62 -3.43 -2.58
CA ILE A 38 28.38 -4.18 -2.75
C ILE A 38 27.76 -3.93 -4.13
N ASN A 39 26.93 -4.86 -4.59
CA ASN A 39 26.12 -4.66 -5.78
C ASN A 39 24.63 -4.64 -5.41
N ILE A 40 23.97 -3.50 -5.59
CA ILE A 40 22.51 -3.39 -5.37
C ILE A 40 21.79 -3.38 -6.70
N LYS A 41 20.81 -4.27 -6.86
CA LYS A 41 19.83 -4.24 -7.95
C LYS A 41 18.53 -3.64 -7.41
N TYR A 42 18.07 -2.58 -8.06
CA TYR A 42 16.80 -1.93 -7.74
C TYR A 42 15.77 -2.28 -8.81
N PHE A 43 14.58 -2.68 -8.38
CA PHE A 43 13.45 -2.99 -9.24
C PHE A 43 12.28 -2.08 -8.86
N GLU A 44 11.71 -1.38 -9.84
CA GLU A 44 10.55 -0.51 -9.69
C GLU A 44 9.40 -1.07 -10.54
N PRO A 45 8.55 -1.97 -10.00
CA PRO A 45 7.54 -2.66 -10.78
C PRO A 45 6.17 -1.97 -10.79
N SER A 46 6.02 -0.72 -10.31
CA SER A 46 4.71 -0.10 -10.10
C SER A 46 3.83 -0.09 -11.35
N TYR A 47 4.40 0.28 -12.50
CA TYR A 47 3.67 0.26 -13.77
C TYR A 47 3.32 -1.16 -14.23
N MET A 48 4.20 -2.14 -14.02
CA MET A 48 3.91 -3.53 -14.35
C MET A 48 2.74 -4.05 -13.52
N ILE A 49 2.75 -3.83 -12.21
CA ILE A 49 1.67 -4.29 -11.32
C ILE A 49 0.32 -3.67 -11.70
N ARG A 50 0.31 -2.39 -12.07
CA ARG A 50 -0.94 -1.67 -12.39
C ARG A 50 -1.38 -1.80 -13.85
N GLY A 51 -0.49 -2.21 -14.74
CA GLY A 51 -0.71 -2.25 -16.18
C GLY A 51 -1.04 -3.64 -16.73
N ILE A 52 -0.84 -4.71 -15.96
CA ILE A 52 -1.20 -6.06 -16.40
C ILE A 52 -2.73 -6.24 -16.42
N PRO A 53 -3.27 -7.05 -17.34
CA PRO A 53 -4.69 -7.41 -17.34
C PRO A 53 -5.11 -8.10 -16.03
N ALA A 54 -6.37 -7.87 -15.65
CA ALA A 54 -6.97 -8.56 -14.51
C ALA A 54 -6.98 -10.08 -14.74
N ASN A 55 -6.67 -10.85 -13.70
CA ASN A 55 -6.83 -12.31 -13.74
C ASN A 55 -8.34 -12.69 -13.70
N ALA A 56 -8.64 -13.98 -13.82
CA ALA A 56 -10.02 -14.47 -13.83
C ALA A 56 -10.80 -14.14 -12.54
N ALA A 57 -10.14 -14.23 -11.37
CA ALA A 57 -10.78 -13.94 -10.09
C ALA A 57 -11.11 -12.45 -9.95
N ASP A 58 -10.19 -11.56 -10.33
CA ASP A 58 -10.39 -10.11 -10.33
C ASP A 58 -11.45 -9.72 -11.34
N SER A 59 -11.46 -10.34 -12.52
CA SER A 59 -12.48 -10.11 -13.55
C SER A 59 -13.87 -10.47 -13.05
N LEU A 60 -14.04 -11.66 -12.45
CA LEU A 60 -15.31 -12.08 -11.84
C LEU A 60 -15.72 -11.14 -10.70
N TYR A 61 -14.77 -10.72 -9.86
CA TYR A 61 -15.04 -9.79 -8.78
C TYR A 61 -15.56 -8.44 -9.30
N CYS A 62 -14.92 -7.89 -10.34
CA CYS A 62 -15.34 -6.65 -10.99
C CYS A 62 -16.73 -6.76 -11.64
N VAL A 63 -17.03 -7.89 -12.30
CA VAL A 63 -18.37 -8.15 -12.86
C VAL A 63 -19.44 -8.11 -11.77
N HIS A 64 -19.22 -8.80 -10.64
CA HIS A 64 -20.16 -8.78 -9.54
C HIS A 64 -20.34 -7.38 -8.93
N LEU A 65 -19.26 -6.61 -8.76
CA LEU A 65 -19.36 -5.22 -8.29
C LEU A 65 -20.20 -4.37 -9.25
N ALA A 66 -19.94 -4.47 -10.56
CA ALA A 66 -20.65 -3.71 -11.58
C ALA A 66 -22.14 -4.07 -11.63
N GLN A 67 -22.49 -5.35 -11.63
CA GLN A 67 -23.89 -5.80 -11.64
C GLN A 67 -24.66 -5.31 -10.41
N ASN A 68 -24.07 -5.42 -9.22
CA ASN A 68 -24.70 -4.91 -7.99
C ASN A 68 -24.85 -3.38 -8.02
N ALA A 69 -23.89 -2.65 -8.59
CA ALA A 69 -23.97 -1.20 -8.74
C ALA A 69 -25.11 -0.80 -9.70
N VAL A 70 -25.25 -1.52 -10.82
CA VAL A 70 -26.36 -1.31 -11.77
C VAL A 70 -27.71 -1.58 -11.11
N HIS A 71 -27.86 -2.70 -10.39
CA HIS A 71 -29.10 -2.99 -9.67
C HIS A 71 -29.43 -1.91 -8.63
N ALA A 72 -28.44 -1.43 -7.89
CA ALA A 72 -28.63 -0.33 -6.94
C ALA A 72 -29.10 0.95 -7.64
N ALA A 73 -28.46 1.32 -8.75
CA ALA A 73 -28.84 2.50 -9.53
C ALA A 73 -30.27 2.39 -10.09
N ILE A 74 -30.63 1.25 -10.69
CA ILE A 74 -31.98 1.00 -11.24
C ILE A 74 -33.05 1.06 -10.13
N SER A 75 -32.71 0.66 -8.91
CA SER A 75 -33.60 0.78 -7.74
C SER A 75 -33.65 2.18 -7.10
N GLY A 76 -33.02 3.19 -7.73
CA GLY A 76 -33.03 4.57 -7.26
C GLY A 76 -32.03 4.90 -6.14
N ARG A 77 -31.00 4.06 -5.93
CA ARG A 77 -29.97 4.31 -4.91
C ARG A 77 -28.85 5.17 -5.50
N THR A 78 -28.41 6.17 -4.74
CA THR A 78 -27.32 7.11 -5.09
C THR A 78 -26.37 7.30 -3.90
N ASP A 79 -25.27 8.02 -4.11
CA ASP A 79 -24.28 8.41 -3.08
C ASP A 79 -23.71 7.26 -2.26
N MET A 80 -23.56 6.11 -2.92
CA MET A 80 -23.09 4.86 -2.34
C MET A 80 -22.11 4.15 -3.28
N LEU A 81 -21.34 3.24 -2.71
CA LEU A 81 -20.54 2.26 -3.45
C LEU A 81 -20.95 0.85 -3.08
N ILE A 82 -20.60 -0.11 -3.94
CA ILE A 82 -20.67 -1.53 -3.63
C ILE A 82 -19.35 -1.98 -3.02
N SER A 83 -19.41 -2.63 -1.87
CA SER A 83 -18.26 -3.28 -1.23
C SER A 83 -18.53 -4.75 -0.96
N ARG A 84 -17.49 -5.55 -0.75
CA ARG A 84 -17.62 -6.94 -0.29
C ARG A 84 -17.21 -7.06 1.17
N TRP A 85 -18.14 -7.45 2.02
CA TRP A 85 -17.94 -7.64 3.46
C TRP A 85 -18.39 -9.04 3.87
N ASN A 86 -17.53 -9.82 4.52
CA ASN A 86 -17.80 -11.21 4.92
C ASN A 86 -18.48 -12.04 3.82
N ALA A 87 -17.90 -11.99 2.60
CA ALA A 87 -18.41 -12.65 1.40
C ALA A 87 -19.73 -12.13 0.81
N HIS A 88 -20.36 -11.11 1.41
CA HIS A 88 -21.56 -10.47 0.88
C HIS A 88 -21.26 -9.14 0.19
N TYR A 89 -22.03 -8.80 -0.84
CA TYR A 89 -22.01 -7.47 -1.44
C TYR A 89 -22.96 -6.53 -0.70
N VAL A 90 -22.45 -5.37 -0.29
CA VAL A 90 -23.15 -4.41 0.56
C VAL A 90 -23.10 -3.01 -0.03
N HIS A 91 -24.15 -2.24 0.24
CA HIS A 91 -24.24 -0.82 -0.10
C HIS A 91 -23.57 -0.01 1.01
N VAL A 92 -22.59 0.82 0.67
CA VAL A 92 -21.86 1.65 1.63
C VAL A 92 -21.96 3.12 1.22
N PRO A 93 -22.46 4.02 2.07
CA PRO A 93 -22.47 5.44 1.77
C PRO A 93 -21.05 5.98 1.50
N ILE A 94 -20.91 6.81 0.48
CA ILE A 94 -19.61 7.42 0.13
C ILE A 94 -19.10 8.27 1.30
N SER A 95 -19.99 9.03 1.95
CA SER A 95 -19.67 9.86 3.12
C SER A 95 -19.09 9.08 4.30
N MET A 96 -19.40 7.78 4.43
CA MET A 96 -18.81 6.91 5.44
C MET A 96 -17.46 6.36 4.97
N THR A 97 -17.34 6.01 3.69
CA THR A 97 -16.12 5.42 3.11
C THR A 97 -14.94 6.39 3.19
N VAL A 98 -15.17 7.68 2.91
CA VAL A 98 -14.08 8.67 2.89
C VAL A 98 -13.56 9.08 4.28
N LYS A 99 -14.24 8.68 5.36
CA LYS A 99 -13.83 9.03 6.74
C LYS A 99 -12.56 8.32 7.20
N GLY A 100 -12.17 7.24 6.54
CA GLY A 100 -10.99 6.48 6.95
C GLY A 100 -10.58 5.43 5.93
N SER A 101 -9.41 4.85 6.17
CA SER A 101 -8.86 3.78 5.34
C SER A 101 -8.46 2.59 6.21
N LYS A 102 -8.55 1.39 5.63
CA LYS A 102 -8.09 0.16 6.28
C LYS A 102 -6.57 0.21 6.42
N LYS A 103 -6.07 0.15 7.65
CA LYS A 103 -4.64 0.05 7.96
C LYS A 103 -4.27 -1.37 8.36
N VAL A 104 -3.03 -1.77 8.08
CA VAL A 104 -2.48 -3.00 8.64
C VAL A 104 -2.31 -2.79 10.15
N SER A 105 -2.84 -3.72 10.95
CA SER A 105 -2.63 -3.70 12.40
C SER A 105 -1.26 -4.28 12.72
N PRO A 106 -0.36 -3.53 13.39
CA PRO A 106 0.94 -4.06 13.83
C PRO A 106 0.81 -5.20 14.84
N ALA A 107 -0.28 -5.25 15.60
CA ALA A 107 -0.59 -6.36 16.51
C ALA A 107 -1.38 -7.51 15.81
N GLY A 108 -1.69 -7.35 14.52
CA GLY A 108 -2.52 -8.28 13.76
C GLY A 108 -1.76 -9.52 13.29
N ARG A 109 -2.52 -10.57 12.95
CA ARG A 109 -1.96 -11.82 12.41
C ARG A 109 -1.11 -11.58 11.16
N LEU A 110 -1.58 -10.74 10.23
CA LEU A 110 -0.85 -10.43 9.00
C LEU A 110 0.57 -9.90 9.30
N TRP A 111 0.69 -8.95 10.22
CA TRP A 111 1.98 -8.37 10.57
C TRP A 111 2.88 -9.37 11.28
N ARG A 112 2.34 -10.19 12.19
CA ARG A 112 3.11 -11.27 12.84
C ARG A 112 3.71 -12.24 11.84
N THR A 113 2.96 -12.65 10.82
CA THR A 113 3.48 -13.52 9.75
C THR A 113 4.64 -12.86 8.99
N VAL A 114 4.61 -11.54 8.76
CA VAL A 114 5.73 -10.81 8.17
C VAL A 114 6.97 -10.84 9.07
N MET A 115 6.79 -10.63 10.39
CA MET A 115 7.88 -10.68 11.36
C MET A 115 8.54 -12.06 11.40
N GLU A 116 7.73 -13.12 11.47
CA GLU A 116 8.20 -14.52 11.49
C GLU A 116 8.95 -14.88 10.19
N ALA A 117 8.43 -14.47 9.03
CA ALA A 117 9.05 -14.79 7.74
C ALA A 117 10.35 -14.01 7.49
N THR A 118 10.49 -12.80 8.04
CA THR A 118 11.66 -11.94 7.83
C THR A 118 12.71 -12.08 8.94
N GLY A 119 12.37 -12.68 10.09
CA GLY A 119 13.23 -12.76 11.27
C GLY A 119 13.53 -11.41 11.93
N GLN A 120 12.82 -10.35 11.55
CA GLN A 120 13.02 -9.02 12.12
C GLN A 120 12.62 -8.99 13.61
N PRO A 121 13.27 -8.17 14.45
CA PRO A 121 12.89 -8.04 15.85
C PRO A 121 11.57 -7.28 16.00
N TYR A 122 10.76 -7.63 17.00
CA TYR A 122 9.46 -6.98 17.27
C TYR A 122 9.60 -5.47 17.54
N SER A 123 10.76 -5.01 18.00
CA SER A 123 11.11 -3.61 18.09
C SER A 123 12.48 -3.35 17.49
N PHE A 124 12.60 -2.28 16.68
CA PHE A 124 13.83 -1.87 16.02
C PHE A 124 14.84 -1.18 16.96
N PHE A 125 14.49 -0.96 18.24
CA PHE A 125 15.33 -0.29 19.22
C PHE A 125 15.83 -1.27 20.28
N VAL A 126 17.04 -1.80 20.08
CA VAL A 126 17.91 -2.18 21.20
C VAL A 126 18.90 -1.02 21.35
N PRO A 127 18.88 -0.24 22.45
CA PRO A 127 19.97 0.66 22.75
C PRO A 127 21.25 -0.17 22.78
N LYS A 128 22.32 0.27 22.11
CA LYS A 128 23.63 -0.35 22.28
C LYS A 128 23.96 -0.30 23.78
N SER A 129 23.90 -1.43 24.47
CA SER A 129 24.58 -1.56 25.75
C SER A 129 26.06 -1.36 25.45
N LYS A 130 26.62 -0.27 25.95
CA LYS A 130 28.07 -0.11 26.04
C LYS A 130 28.59 -1.29 26.85
N VAL A 131 29.32 -2.18 26.20
CA VAL A 131 30.36 -3.00 26.81
C VAL A 131 31.61 -2.73 26.01
#